data_AF-A0AAU3HPQ0-F1
#
_entry.id   AF-A0AAU3HPQ0-F1
#
_cell.length_a   1.000
_cell.length_b   1.000
_cell.length_c   1.000
_cell.angle_alpha   90.00
_cell.angle_beta   90.00
_cell.angle_gamma   90.00
#
_symmetry.space_group_name_H-M   'P 1'
#
loop_
_entity.id
_entity.type
_entity.pdbx_description
1 polymer ?
#
loop_
_entity_poly.entity_id
_entity_poly.type
_entity_poly.pdbx_seq_one_letter_code
_entity_poly.pdbx_strand_id
1 'polypeptide(L)' 'MDDRVYVGNAAVDGATDAGWLLGHFKPAGDVRHSAEVEVKWGVHPAGETASRHVVLPTKPIGFAV' A
#
# COMPACT_ATOMS: atom_id res chain seq x y z
N MET A 1 22.51 10.43 8.34
CA MET A 1 21.30 10.07 7.58
C MET A 1 21.44 8.63 7.22
N ASP A 2 20.70 7.76 7.91
CA ASP A 2 20.65 6.33 7.59
C ASP A 2 19.73 6.18 6.38
N ASP A 3 20.32 6.11 5.20
CA ASP A 3 19.60 5.98 3.93
C ASP A 3 19.14 4.52 3.76
N ARG A 4 18.16 4.14 4.58
CA ARG A 4 17.62 2.78 4.63
C ARG A 4 16.71 2.61 3.42
N VAL A 5 17.09 1.72 2.51
CA VAL A 5 16.28 1.35 1.34
C VAL A 5 15.71 -0.04 1.56
N TYR A 6 14.40 -0.19 1.39
CA TYR A 6 13.73 -1.48 1.35
C TYR A 6 13.39 -1.86 -0.09
N VAL A 7 13.73 -3.10 -0.47
CA VAL A 7 13.37 -3.70 -1.76
C VAL A 7 12.67 -5.01 -1.47
N GLY A 8 11.57 -5.25 -2.17
CA GLY A 8 10.73 -6.43 -1.96
C GLY A 8 9.79 -6.68 -3.14
N ASN A 9 8.85 -7.61 -2.96
CA ASN A 9 7.86 -7.95 -3.96
C ASN A 9 6.48 -7.56 -3.43
N ALA A 10 5.82 -6.60 -4.09
CA ALA A 10 4.53 -6.08 -3.70
C ALA A 10 3.43 -7.16 -3.50
N ALA A 11 3.43 -8.21 -4.31
CA ALA A 11 2.45 -9.29 -4.17
C ALA A 11 2.73 -10.16 -2.93
N VAL A 12 3.99 -10.37 -2.58
CA VAL A 12 4.39 -11.12 -1.38
C VAL A 12 4.22 -10.25 -0.13
N ASP A 13 4.76 -9.04 -0.15
CA ASP A 13 4.84 -8.15 1.01
C ASP A 13 3.48 -7.55 1.38
N GLY A 14 2.60 -7.40 0.39
CA GLY A 14 1.24 -6.91 0.61
C GLY A 14 0.26 -8.01 1.03
N ALA A 15 0.58 -9.30 0.82
CA ALA A 15 -0.37 -10.40 1.08
C ALA A 15 -0.81 -10.46 2.55
N THR A 16 0.08 -10.13 3.49
CA THR A 16 -0.22 -10.10 4.93
C THR A 16 -1.05 -8.90 5.35
N ASP A 17 -1.02 -7.83 4.56
CA ASP A 17 -1.62 -6.54 4.90
C ASP A 17 -2.74 -6.16 3.90
N ALA A 18 -3.46 -7.14 3.35
CA ALA A 18 -4.55 -6.91 2.39
C ALA A 18 -4.16 -6.00 1.19
N GLY A 19 -2.91 -6.12 0.74
CA GLY A 19 -2.31 -5.38 -0.35
C GLY A 19 -1.58 -4.10 0.07
N TRP A 20 -1.60 -3.68 1.33
CA TRP A 20 -0.96 -2.44 1.76
C TRP A 20 0.55 -2.61 1.96
N LEU A 21 1.36 -1.72 1.38
CA LEU A 21 2.83 -1.81 1.37
C LEU A 21 3.50 -0.76 2.25
N LEU A 22 2.94 0.44 2.26
CA LEU A 22 3.46 1.62 2.95
C LEU A 22 2.29 2.30 3.66
N GLY A 23 2.49 2.75 4.90
CA GLY A 23 1.49 3.54 5.62
C GLY A 23 1.58 3.43 7.14
N HIS A 24 0.60 4.00 7.83
CA HIS A 24 0.64 4.16 9.30
C HIS A 24 0.59 2.82 10.04
N PHE A 25 0.06 1.78 9.38
CA PHE A 25 -0.15 0.45 9.93
C PHE A 25 1.15 -0.35 10.11
N LYS A 26 2.25 0.05 9.46
CA LYS A 26 3.55 -0.59 9.69
C LYS A 26 4.08 -0.22 11.09
N PRO A 27 4.85 -1.08 11.78
CA PRO A 27 5.41 -0.76 13.08
C PRO A 27 6.36 0.43 13.03
N ALA A 28 6.39 1.24 14.09
CA ALA A 28 7.36 2.32 14.22
C ALA A 28 8.80 1.77 14.11
N GLY A 29 9.61 2.39 13.26
CA GLY A 29 10.99 1.97 12.98
C GLY A 29 11.15 1.11 11.72
N ASP A 30 10.06 0.54 11.18
CA ASP A 30 10.04 0.02 9.81
C ASP A 30 10.16 1.22 8.85
N VAL A 31 11.02 1.12 7.85
CA VAL A 31 11.21 2.15 6.83
C VAL A 31 9.94 2.38 6.00
N ARG A 32 9.00 1.43 6.02
CA ARG A 32 7.69 1.53 5.36
C ARG A 32 6.60 2.14 6.26
N HIS A 33 6.93 2.56 7.48
CA HIS A 33 6.02 3.32 8.31
C HIS A 33 5.95 4.76 7.80
N SER A 34 4.75 5.22 7.47
CA SER A 34 4.49 6.61 7.07
C SER A 34 3.15 7.08 7.58
N ALA A 35 3.12 8.28 8.18
CA ALA A 35 1.88 8.93 8.59
C ALA A 35 1.28 9.81 7.47
N GLU A 36 2.05 10.07 6.41
CA GLU A 36 1.69 11.04 5.37
C GLU A 36 1.10 10.38 4.12
N VAL A 37 1.58 9.17 3.79
CA VAL A 37 1.22 8.49 2.55
C VAL A 37 1.00 7.01 2.80
N GLU A 38 0.01 6.46 2.10
CA GLU A 38 -0.27 5.04 2.07
C GLU A 38 -0.25 4.52 0.63
N VAL A 39 0.30 3.34 0.43
CA VAL A 39 0.39 2.69 -0.89
C VAL A 39 -0.21 1.30 -0.81
N LYS A 40 -1.16 1.02 -1.70
CA LYS A 40 -1.78 -0.30 -1.87
C LYS A 40 -1.44 -0.91 -3.22
N TRP A 41 -1.15 -2.20 -3.24
CA TRP A 41 -1.00 -3.03 -4.41
C TRP A 41 -2.28 -3.82 -4.71
N GLY A 42 -2.77 -3.73 -5.94
CA GLY A 42 -3.85 -4.56 -6.45
C GLY A 42 -3.30 -5.57 -7.46
N VAL A 43 -3.73 -6.83 -7.36
CA VAL A 43 -3.44 -7.87 -8.37
C VAL A 43 -4.64 -7.98 -9.30
N HIS A 44 -4.41 -7.77 -10.59
CA HIS A 44 -5.43 -7.82 -11.64
C HIS A 44 -5.12 -8.96 -12.62
N PRO A 45 -6.11 -9.81 -12.98
CA PRO A 45 -5.95 -10.80 -14.04
C PRO A 45 -5.42 -10.22 -15.36
N ALA A 46 -4.62 -11.01 -16.06
CA ALA A 46 -4.16 -10.64 -17.39
C ALA A 46 -5.36 -10.47 -18.34
N GLY A 47 -5.36 -9.38 -19.12
CA GLY A 47 -6.46 -9.03 -20.01
C GLY A 47 -7.61 -8.30 -19.33
N GLU A 48 -7.57 -8.09 -18.01
CA GLU A 48 -8.52 -7.20 -17.34
C GLU A 48 -8.35 -5.78 -17.91
N THR A 49 -9.43 -5.23 -18.45
CA THR A 49 -9.52 -3.85 -18.92
C THR A 49 -10.79 -3.25 -18.35
N ALA A 50 -10.68 -2.09 -17.72
CA ALA A 50 -11.83 -1.34 -17.22
C ALA A 50 -11.98 -0.04 -18.01
N SER A 51 -13.13 0.14 -18.67
CA SER A 51 -13.46 1.36 -19.41
C SER A 51 -13.91 2.53 -18.52
N ARG A 52 -14.04 2.30 -17.21
CA ARG A 52 -14.31 3.32 -16.19
C ARG A 52 -13.51 3.00 -14.93
N HIS A 53 -13.02 4.03 -14.24
CA HIS A 53 -12.34 3.86 -12.96
C HIS A 53 -13.27 3.15 -11.96
N VAL A 54 -12.85 1.99 -11.49
CA VAL A 54 -13.49 1.25 -10.40
C VAL A 54 -12.93 1.78 -9.08
N VAL A 55 -13.82 2.24 -8.20
CA VAL A 55 -13.46 2.54 -6.81
C VAL A 55 -13.45 1.21 -6.07
N LEU A 56 -12.26 0.67 -5.84
CA LEU A 56 -12.10 -0.47 -4.94
C LEU A 56 -12.49 -0.04 -3.52
N PRO A 57 -13.07 -0.92 -2.69
CA PRO A 57 -13.28 -0.61 -1.29
C PRO A 57 -11.94 -0.25 -0.64
N THR A 58 -11.75 1.04 -0.41
CA THR A 58 -10.66 1.58 0.39
C THR A 58 -11.14 1.60 1.82
N LYS A 59 -10.26 1.35 2.80
CA LYS A 59 -10.56 1.81 4.15
C LYS A 59 -10.81 3.32 4.08
N PRO A 60 -11.79 3.87 4.82
CA PRO A 60 -11.94 5.32 4.89
C PRO A 60 -10.62 5.89 5.41
N ILE A 61 -9.92 6.64 4.56
CA ILE A 61 -8.77 7.43 4.97
C ILE A 61 -9.37 8.52 5.84
N GLY A 62 -9.23 8.39 7.17
CA GLY A 62 -9.59 9.43 8.10
C GLY A 62 -8.65 10.60 7.90
N PHE A 63 -9.06 11.59 7.10
CA PHE A 63 -8.36 12.86 6.98
C PHE A 63 -8.63 13.64 8.28
N ALA A 64 -7.75 13.49 9.27
CA ALA A 64 -7.69 14.41 10.39
C ALA A 64 -6.73 15.53 10.00
N VAL A 65 -7.27 16.72 9.72
CA VAL A 65 -6.51 17.98 9.75
C VAL A 65 -6.21 18.32 11.21
#